data_AF-A0A972SDP3-F1
#
_entry.id   AF-A0A972SDP3-F1
#
_cell.length_a   1.000
_cell.length_b   1.000
_cell.length_c   1.000
_cell.angle_alpha   90.00
_cell.angle_beta   90.00
_cell.angle_gamma   90.00
#
_symmetry.space_group_name_H-M   'P 1'
#
loop_
_entity.id
_entity.type
_entity.pdbx_description
1 polymer ?
#
loop_
_entity_poly.entity_id
_entity_poly.type
_entity_poly.pdbx_seq_one_letter_code
_entity_poly.pdbx_strand_id
1 'polypeptide(L)'
;MGHLNRGFTILEVAVALLILSLAFTVLFNLLGEAVKRNSRTTERWRELLTLDSAYQTGNLTAVSVKTLPLKDYGVELVFYSYGNFTFVEVKR
;
A
#
# COMPACT_ATOMS: atom_id res chain seq x y z
N MET A 1 18.00 20.62 53.91
CA MET A 1 16.85 20.46 52.98
C MET A 1 17.29 20.50 51.51
N GLY A 2 18.26 19.66 51.09
CA GLY A 2 18.80 19.69 49.70
C GLY A 2 18.86 18.33 48.99
N HIS A 3 18.73 17.22 49.71
CA HIS A 3 18.87 15.87 49.16
C HIS A 3 17.54 15.25 48.68
N LEU A 4 16.40 15.56 49.32
CA LEU A 4 15.09 15.04 48.91
C LEU A 4 14.68 15.54 47.50
N ASN A 5 14.91 16.82 47.20
CA ASN A 5 14.53 17.40 45.90
C ASN A 5 15.30 16.80 44.72
N ARG A 6 16.60 16.51 44.89
CA ARG A 6 17.43 15.97 43.79
C ARG A 6 17.02 14.56 43.38
N GLY A 7 16.66 13.70 44.36
CA GLY A 7 16.15 12.35 44.08
C GLY A 7 14.79 12.39 43.36
N PHE A 8 13.91 13.30 43.77
CA PHE A 8 12.63 13.53 43.10
C PHE A 8 12.82 14.04 41.66
N THR A 9 13.74 14.99 41.44
CA THR A 9 14.07 15.50 40.10
C THR A 9 14.66 14.42 39.18
N ILE A 10 15.53 13.54 39.69
CA ILE A 10 16.09 12.44 38.87
C ILE A 10 14.99 11.46 38.45
N LEU A 11 14.09 11.11 39.38
CA LEU A 11 12.96 10.24 39.08
C LEU A 11 12.03 10.87 38.03
N GLU A 12 11.74 12.16 38.17
CA GLU A 12 10.90 12.91 37.23
C GLU A 12 11.50 12.92 35.82
N VAL A 13 12.81 13.18 35.70
CA VAL A 13 13.52 13.12 34.41
C VAL A 13 13.48 11.70 33.83
N ALA A 14 13.64 10.67 34.65
CA ALA A 14 13.57 9.28 34.19
C ALA A 14 12.17 8.92 33.66
N VAL A 15 11.12 9.34 34.36
CA VAL A 15 9.73 9.14 33.92
C VAL A 15 9.45 9.92 32.63
N ALA A 16 9.92 11.17 32.53
CA ALA A 16 9.78 11.98 31.32
C ALA A 16 10.48 11.34 30.11
N LEU A 17 11.70 10.81 30.29
CA LEU A 17 12.43 10.10 29.23
C LEU A 17 11.74 8.80 28.81
N LEU A 18 11.12 8.09 29.75
CA LEU A 18 10.36 6.88 29.45
C LEU A 18 9.11 7.20 28.62
N ILE A 19 8.35 8.22 29.02
CA ILE A 19 7.19 8.71 28.26
C ILE A 19 7.62 9.16 26.86
N LEU A 20 8.72 9.91 26.76
CA LEU A 20 9.25 10.40 25.49
C LEU A 20 9.65 9.23 24.57
N SER A 21 10.29 8.21 25.13
CA SER A 21 10.70 7.01 24.39
C SER A 21 9.49 6.26 23.83
N LEU A 22 8.47 6.02 24.66
CA LEU A 22 7.22 5.39 24.21
C LEU A 22 6.52 6.21 23.11
N ALA A 23 6.48 7.53 23.26
CA ALA A 23 5.90 8.43 22.26
C ALA A 23 6.65 8.32 20.92
N PHE A 24 7.98 8.33 20.94
CA PHE A 24 8.77 8.15 19.72
C PHE A 24 8.61 6.77 19.10
N THR A 25 8.52 5.70 19.89
CA THR A 25 8.26 4.35 19.37
C THR A 25 6.94 4.31 18.62
N VAL A 26 5.86 4.85 19.20
CA VAL A 26 4.55 4.91 18.53
C VAL A 26 4.64 5.76 17.26
N LEU A 27 5.27 6.93 17.33
CA LEU A 27 5.43 7.83 16.19
C LEU A 27 6.17 7.16 15.03
N PHE A 28 7.29 6.49 15.29
CA PHE A 28 8.07 5.81 14.26
C PHE A 28 7.32 4.60 13.68
N ASN A 29 6.56 3.87 14.49
CA ASN A 29 5.71 2.79 13.99
C ASN A 29 4.64 3.30 13.03
N LEU A 30 3.93 4.37 13.41
CA LEU A 30 2.93 5.00 12.54
C LEU A 30 3.54 5.55 11.25
N LEU A 31 4.71 6.20 11.34
CA LEU A 31 5.42 6.70 10.16
C LEU A 31 5.85 5.55 9.24
N GLY A 32 6.40 4.48 9.81
CA GLY A 32 6.81 3.29 9.06
C GLY A 32 5.65 2.62 8.34
N GLU A 33 4.49 2.52 9.00
CA GLU A 33 3.28 1.99 8.39
C GLU A 33 2.74 2.91 7.29
N ALA A 34 2.71 4.22 7.51
CA ALA A 34 2.29 5.20 6.52
C ALA A 34 3.17 5.14 5.26
N VAL A 35 4.50 5.05 5.41
CA VAL A 35 5.44 4.92 4.29
C VAL A 35 5.18 3.63 3.50
N LYS A 36 5.04 2.48 4.20
CA LYS A 36 4.73 1.19 3.56
C LYS A 36 3.40 1.25 2.82
N ARG A 37 2.37 1.83 3.42
CA ARG A 37 1.05 1.97 2.81
C ARG A 37 1.10 2.88 1.59
N ASN A 38 1.81 4.00 1.68
CA ASN A 38 2.00 4.92 0.56
C ASN A 38 2.71 4.23 -0.61
N SER A 39 3.85 3.58 -0.36
CA SER A 39 4.60 2.85 -1.38
C SER A 39 3.75 1.78 -2.08
N ARG A 40 3.00 0.97 -1.33
CA ARG A 40 2.08 -0.03 -1.92
C ARG A 40 0.97 0.60 -2.75
N THR A 41 0.44 1.74 -2.30
CA THR A 41 -0.62 2.46 -3.00
C THR A 41 -0.09 3.06 -4.30
N THR A 42 1.09 3.67 -4.27
CA THR A 42 1.77 4.18 -5.46
C THR A 42 2.05 3.08 -6.47
N GLU A 43 2.55 1.93 -6.03
CA GLU A 43 2.82 0.80 -6.92
C GLU A 43 1.53 0.30 -7.58
N ARG A 44 0.45 0.15 -6.80
CA ARG A 44 -0.86 -0.24 -7.33
C ARG A 44 -1.44 0.75 -8.32
N TRP A 45 -1.31 2.05 -8.06
CA TRP A 45 -1.72 3.09 -8.99
C TRP A 45 -0.93 3.04 -10.29
N ARG A 46 0.38 2.77 -10.20
CA ARG A 46 1.22 2.58 -11.39
C ARG A 46 0.77 1.37 -12.19
N GLU A 47 0.54 0.22 -11.56
CA GLU A 47 0.03 -1.00 -12.21
C GLU A 47 -1.29 -0.73 -12.95
N LEU A 48 -2.23 -0.01 -12.31
CA LEU A 48 -3.50 0.40 -12.92
C LEU A 48 -3.31 1.30 -14.13
N LEU A 49 -2.47 2.33 -14.01
CA LEU A 49 -2.21 3.26 -15.12
C LEU A 49 -1.54 2.57 -16.29
N THR A 50 -0.66 1.61 -16.05
CA THR A 50 -0.05 0.79 -17.11
C THR A 50 -1.11 -0.05 -17.82
N LEU A 51 -2.00 -0.69 -17.07
CA LEU A 51 -3.07 -1.51 -17.63
C LEU A 51 -4.07 -0.67 -18.45
N ASP A 52 -4.49 0.48 -17.92
CA ASP A 52 -5.37 1.44 -18.60
C ASP A 52 -4.74 2.00 -19.87
N SER A 53 -3.48 2.44 -19.80
CA SER A 53 -2.74 2.95 -20.96
C SER A 53 -2.56 1.89 -22.05
N ALA A 54 -2.21 0.66 -21.68
CA ALA A 54 -2.09 -0.46 -22.62
C ALA A 54 -3.42 -0.78 -23.30
N TYR A 55 -4.53 -0.68 -22.56
CA TYR A 55 -5.87 -0.87 -23.10
C TYR A 55 -6.27 0.26 -24.06
N GLN A 56 -6.11 1.52 -23.66
CA GLN A 56 -6.46 2.69 -24.48
C GLN A 56 -5.63 2.81 -25.75
N THR A 57 -4.34 2.47 -25.69
CA THR A 57 -3.43 2.53 -26.85
C THR A 57 -3.49 1.28 -27.72
N GLY A 58 -4.15 0.21 -27.26
CA GLY A 58 -4.13 -1.10 -27.89
C GLY A 58 -2.76 -1.81 -27.83
N ASN A 59 -1.76 -1.22 -27.17
CA ASN A 59 -0.43 -1.81 -27.02
C ASN A 59 -0.41 -2.76 -25.81
N LEU A 60 -0.86 -3.99 -26.04
CA LEU A 60 -1.01 -5.02 -25.02
C LEU A 60 0.29 -5.80 -24.74
N THR A 61 1.44 -5.37 -25.26
CA THR A 61 2.72 -6.10 -25.13
C THR A 61 3.17 -6.28 -23.68
N ALA A 62 2.83 -5.32 -22.81
CA ALA A 62 3.15 -5.38 -21.39
C ALA A 62 2.09 -6.14 -20.55
N VAL A 63 0.95 -6.51 -21.14
CA VAL A 63 -0.23 -7.02 -20.42
C VAL A 63 -0.45 -8.49 -20.78
N SER A 64 -0.76 -9.31 -19.77
CA SER A 64 -1.15 -10.69 -20.00
C SER A 64 -2.61 -10.74 -20.45
N VAL A 65 -2.85 -11.31 -21.64
CA VAL A 65 -4.20 -11.44 -22.21
C VAL A 65 -4.61 -12.90 -22.20
N LYS A 66 -5.78 -13.20 -21.64
CA LYS A 66 -6.38 -14.54 -21.67
C LYS A 66 -7.81 -14.44 -22.19
N THR A 67 -8.13 -15.22 -23.22
CA THR A 67 -9.50 -15.30 -23.75
C THR A 67 -10.16 -16.59 -23.27
N LEU A 68 -11.38 -16.48 -22.77
CA LEU A 68 -12.23 -17.60 -22.38
C LEU A 68 -13.55 -17.53 -23.15
N PRO A 69 -13.80 -18.46 -24.09
CA PRO A 69 -15.07 -18.53 -24.80
C PRO A 69 -16.15 -19.15 -23.90
N LEU A 70 -17.28 -18.45 -23.75
CA LEU A 70 -18.50 -18.94 -23.10
C LEU A 70 -19.52 -19.31 -24.17
N LYS A 71 -19.36 -20.52 -24.72
CA LYS A 71 -20.15 -21.04 -25.84
C LYS A 71 -21.65 -21.02 -25.58
N ASP A 72 -22.06 -21.32 -24.36
CA ASP A 72 -23.47 -21.39 -23.96
C ASP A 72 -24.20 -20.03 -24.06
N TYR A 73 -23.43 -18.94 -24.06
CA TYR A 73 -23.94 -17.57 -24.08
C TYR A 73 -23.57 -16.81 -25.36
N GLY A 74 -22.82 -17.43 -26.28
CA GLY A 74 -22.33 -16.76 -27.48
C GLY A 74 -21.46 -15.54 -27.20
N VAL A 75 -20.68 -15.56 -26.11
CA VAL A 75 -19.78 -14.46 -25.72
C VAL A 75 -18.36 -14.96 -25.47
N GLU A 76 -17.39 -14.08 -25.63
CA GLU A 76 -15.99 -14.29 -25.26
C GLU A 76 -15.60 -13.33 -24.14
N LEU A 77 -15.00 -13.86 -23.07
CA LEU A 77 -14.41 -13.06 -22.01
C LEU A 77 -12.93 -12.84 -22.31
N VAL A 78 -12.50 -11.59 -22.40
CA VAL A 78 -11.09 -11.23 -22.56
C VAL A 78 -10.59 -10.64 -21.25
N PHE A 79 -9.64 -11.32 -20.62
CA PHE A 79 -9.00 -10.91 -19.39
C PHE A 79 -7.68 -10.21 -19.71
N TYR A 80 -7.55 -8.95 -19.30
CA TYR A 80 -6.34 -8.13 -19.41
C TYR A 80 -5.72 -7.99 -18.02
N SER A 81 -4.52 -8.53 -17.81
CA SER A 81 -3.88 -8.58 -16.49
C SER A 81 -2.49 -7.95 -16.46
N TYR A 82 -2.24 -7.13 -15.44
CA TYR A 82 -0.92 -6.56 -15.15
C TYR A 82 -0.73 -6.44 -13.64
N GLY A 83 0.37 -7.00 -13.12
CA GLY A 83 0.61 -7.06 -11.68
C GLY A 83 -0.53 -7.76 -10.94
N ASN A 84 -1.17 -7.07 -9.99
CA ASN A 84 -2.30 -7.58 -9.22
C ASN A 84 -3.68 -7.17 -9.76
N PHE A 85 -3.74 -6.54 -10.93
CA PHE A 85 -4.98 -6.05 -11.52
C PHE A 85 -5.39 -6.85 -12.76
N THR A 86 -6.69 -7.08 -12.89
CA THR A 86 -7.30 -7.74 -14.04
C THR A 86 -8.56 -6.98 -14.46
N PHE A 87 -8.63 -6.54 -15.71
CA PHE A 87 -9.86 -6.09 -16.35
C PHE A 87 -10.47 -7.20 -17.20
N VAL A 88 -11.79 -7.24 -17.28
CA VAL A 88 -12.53 -8.22 -18.07
C VAL A 88 -13.41 -7.48 -19.05
N GLU A 89 -13.21 -7.75 -20.33
CA GLU A 89 -14.07 -7.27 -21.41
C GLU A 89 -14.94 -8.42 -21.90
N VAL A 90 -16.23 -8.17 -22.11
CA VAL A 90 -17.17 -9.14 -22.69
C VAL A 90 -17.36 -8.79 -24.15
N LYS A 91 -16.90 -9.66 -25.05
CA LYS A 91 -17.11 -9.54 -26.50
C LYS A 91 -18.26 -10.44 -26.91
N ARG A 92 -19.16 -9.91 -27.73
CA ARG A 92 -20.27 -10.63 -28.37
C ARG A 92 -19.95 -10.85 -29.84
#